data_AF-A0A7K1TDW0-F1
#
_entry.id   AF-A0A7K1TDW0-F1
#
_cell.length_a   1.000
_cell.length_b   1.000
_cell.length_c   1.000
_cell.angle_alpha   90.00
_cell.angle_beta   90.00
_cell.angle_gamma   90.00
#
_symmetry.space_group_name_H-M   'P 1'
#
loop_
_entity.id
_entity.type
_entity.pdbx_description
1 polymer ?
#
loop_
_entity_poly.entity_id
_entity_poly.type
_entity_poly.pdbx_seq_one_letter_code
_entity_poly.pdbx_strand_id
1 'polypeptide(L)'
;MRKLITNFDNVSEMDIGPLAQNCLANLAANPRYPDAKLPAAALLAALTPYQAAAAIQYPTLTQTAELAQLRSTLNQALAAVASMANAQYSDDEAALLSTGLALSQELEHQAA
;
A
#
# COMPACT_ATOMS: atom_id res chain seq x y z
N MET A 1 -17.48 10.01 -3.08
CA MET A 1 -16.20 10.75 -3.05
C MET A 1 -15.10 9.71 -3.02
N ARG A 2 -14.08 9.82 -3.87
CA ARG A 2 -13.08 8.75 -4.01
C ARG A 2 -12.19 8.65 -2.78
N LYS A 3 -11.98 7.44 -2.29
CA LYS A 3 -11.09 7.11 -1.17
C LYS A 3 -9.90 6.33 -1.67
N LEU A 4 -8.81 6.25 -0.92
CA LEU A 4 -7.71 5.35 -1.23
C LEU A 4 -8.15 3.89 -1.07
N ILE A 5 -7.64 3.01 -1.94
CA ILE A 5 -7.84 1.56 -1.82
C ILE A 5 -7.25 1.10 -0.48
N THR A 6 -8.03 0.37 0.30
CA THR A 6 -7.60 -0.26 1.57
C THR A 6 -7.52 -1.78 1.48
N ASN A 7 -7.99 -2.37 0.39
CA ASN A 7 -7.89 -3.82 0.13
C ASN A 7 -7.09 -4.07 -1.15
N PHE A 8 -5.78 -4.27 -0.97
CA PHE A 8 -4.85 -4.56 -2.05
C PHE A 8 -4.75 -6.06 -2.39
N ASP A 9 -5.39 -6.94 -1.62
CA ASP A 9 -5.37 -8.39 -1.87
C ASP A 9 -6.08 -8.75 -3.18
N ASN A 10 -7.04 -7.93 -3.61
CA ASN A 10 -7.79 -8.12 -4.85
C ASN A 10 -7.10 -7.56 -6.10
N VAL A 11 -5.92 -6.92 -5.96
CA VAL A 11 -5.19 -6.34 -7.10
C VAL A 11 -4.04 -7.26 -7.50
N SER A 12 -4.37 -8.43 -8.07
CA SER A 12 -3.37 -9.46 -8.40
C SER A 12 -2.41 -9.03 -9.51
N GLU A 13 -2.85 -8.16 -10.43
CA GLU A 13 -2.05 -7.68 -11.57
C GLU A 13 -1.14 -6.50 -11.22
N MET A 14 -1.35 -5.85 -10.08
CA MET A 14 -0.51 -4.74 -9.65
C MET A 14 0.69 -5.28 -8.86
N ASP A 15 1.89 -4.88 -9.28
CA ASP A 15 3.08 -5.07 -8.48
C ASP A 15 3.05 -4.10 -7.30
N ILE A 16 2.82 -4.65 -6.11
CA ILE A 16 2.66 -3.87 -4.88
C ILE A 16 4.00 -3.33 -4.36
N GLY A 17 5.14 -3.87 -4.82
CA GLY A 17 6.47 -3.40 -4.45
C GLY A 17 6.73 -1.97 -4.90
N PRO A 18 6.64 -1.67 -6.21
CA PRO A 18 6.74 -0.32 -6.74
C PRO A 18 5.72 0.65 -6.13
N LEU A 19 4.48 0.20 -5.90
CA LEU A 19 3.46 1.02 -5.24
C LEU A 19 3.87 1.41 -3.81
N ALA A 20 4.33 0.45 -3.02
CA ALA A 20 4.81 0.70 -1.66
C ALA A 20 6.01 1.63 -1.63
N GLN A 21 6.94 1.49 -2.58
CA GLN A 21 8.09 2.37 -2.70
C GLN A 21 7.69 3.79 -3.08
N ASN A 22 6.75 3.95 -4.01
CA ASN A 22 6.18 5.25 -4.36
C ASN A 22 5.48 5.88 -3.14
N CYS A 23 4.71 5.09 -2.40
CA CYS A 23 4.02 5.55 -1.20
C CYS A 23 4.99 6.05 -0.13
N LEU A 24 6.06 5.30 0.16
CA LEU A 24 7.11 5.71 1.08
C LEU A 24 7.79 7.01 0.66
N ALA A 25 8.15 7.12 -0.63
CA ALA A 25 8.81 8.31 -1.16
C ALA A 25 7.93 9.57 -1.02
N ASN A 26 6.63 9.44 -1.28
CA ASN A 26 5.70 10.55 -1.12
C ASN A 26 5.50 10.89 0.36
N LEU A 27 5.26 9.92 1.24
CA LEU A 27 5.03 10.18 2.67
C LEU A 27 6.23 10.81 3.38
N ALA A 28 7.45 10.40 3.05
CA ALA A 28 8.66 10.81 3.78
C ALA A 28 8.89 12.33 3.80
N ALA A 29 8.40 13.05 2.79
CA ALA A 29 8.54 14.50 2.66
C ALA A 29 7.21 15.23 2.56
N ASN A 30 6.07 14.56 2.79
CA ASN A 30 4.76 15.19 2.62
C ASN A 30 4.37 16.01 3.86
N PRO A 31 4.29 17.35 3.77
CA PRO A 31 3.91 18.21 4.89
C PRO A 31 2.46 17.98 5.36
N ARG A 32 1.63 17.33 4.54
CA ARG A 32 0.25 16.95 4.92
C ARG A 32 0.21 15.76 5.87
N TYR A 33 1.28 14.99 6.01
CA TYR A 33 1.29 13.80 6.88
C TYR A 33 2.42 13.84 7.91
N PRO A 34 2.41 14.79 8.87
CA PRO A 34 3.45 14.89 9.89
C PRO A 34 3.54 13.61 10.77
N ASP A 35 2.43 12.90 10.93
CA ASP A 35 2.33 11.68 11.75
C ASP A 35 2.56 10.38 10.96
N ALA A 36 2.88 10.46 9.65
CA ALA A 36 3.08 9.27 8.82
C ALA A 36 4.35 8.46 9.16
N LYS A 37 5.16 8.90 10.13
CA LYS A 37 6.40 8.22 10.50
C LYS A 37 6.19 6.75 10.90
N LEU A 38 5.17 6.47 11.71
CA LEU A 38 4.87 5.10 12.16
C LEU A 38 4.38 4.21 11.00
N PRO A 39 3.35 4.62 10.22
CA PRO A 39 2.94 3.88 9.02
C PRO A 39 4.06 3.69 7.99
N ALA A 40 4.87 4.72 7.74
CA ALA A 40 5.99 4.65 6.80
C ALA A 40 7.08 3.67 7.30
N ALA A 41 7.39 3.66 8.60
CA ALA A 41 8.32 2.68 9.15
C ALA A 41 7.81 1.23 9.01
N ALA A 42 6.54 1.00 9.29
CA ALA A 42 5.91 -0.31 9.11
C ALA A 42 5.89 -0.74 7.64
N LEU A 43 5.61 0.19 6.72
CA LEU A 43 5.62 -0.06 5.28
C LEU A 43 7.03 -0.39 4.77
N LEU A 44 8.06 0.32 5.23
CA LEU A 44 9.45 0.04 4.89
C LEU A 44 9.91 -1.33 5.42
N ALA A 45 9.50 -1.68 6.64
CA ALA A 45 9.79 -2.97 7.26
C ALA A 45 9.12 -4.14 6.52
N ALA A 46 7.92 -3.95 5.96
CA ALA A 46 7.24 -4.94 5.13
C ALA A 46 7.82 -5.02 3.69
N LEU A 47 8.23 -3.89 3.12
CA LEU A 47 8.74 -3.81 1.75
C LEU A 47 10.10 -4.51 1.59
N THR A 48 11.01 -4.31 2.54
CA THR A 48 12.38 -4.82 2.46
C THR A 48 12.45 -6.35 2.26
N PRO A 49 11.80 -7.20 3.08
CA PRO A 49 11.81 -8.65 2.88
C PRO A 49 11.02 -9.06 1.63
N TYR A 50 9.94 -8.35 1.27
CA TYR A 50 9.20 -8.61 0.02
C TYR A 50 10.09 -8.43 -1.20
N GLN A 51 10.84 -7.33 -1.30
CA GLN A 51 11.74 -7.07 -2.43
C GLN A 51 12.85 -8.12 -2.54
N ALA A 52 13.42 -8.53 -1.40
CA ALA A 52 14.44 -9.58 -1.38
C ALA A 52 13.88 -10.92 -1.88
N ALA A 53 12.67 -11.30 -1.46
CA ALA A 53 12.02 -12.53 -1.90
C ALA A 53 11.57 -12.46 -3.37
N ALA A 54 11.04 -11.31 -3.82
CA ALA A 54 10.59 -11.10 -5.19
C ALA A 54 11.74 -11.07 -6.21
N ALA A 55 12.98 -10.77 -5.77
CA ALA A 55 14.16 -10.76 -6.62
C ALA A 55 14.72 -12.18 -6.93
N ILE A 56 14.18 -13.23 -6.31
CA ILE A 56 14.63 -14.61 -6.54
C ILE A 56 14.10 -15.09 -7.90
N GLN A 57 15.02 -15.34 -8.84
CA GLN A 57 14.67 -15.70 -10.23
C GLN A 57 13.98 -17.08 -10.36
N TYR A 58 14.36 -18.04 -9.52
CA TYR A 58 13.82 -19.40 -9.51
C TYR A 58 13.45 -19.82 -8.09
N PRO A 59 12.32 -19.33 -7.56
CA PRO A 59 11.93 -19.63 -6.19
C PRO A 59 11.52 -21.10 -6.05
N THR A 60 11.87 -21.70 -4.93
CA THR A 60 11.31 -22.98 -4.50
C THR A 60 9.84 -22.84 -4.13
N LEU A 61 9.13 -23.96 -3.95
CA LEU A 61 7.75 -23.94 -3.47
C LEU A 61 7.62 -23.25 -2.11
N THR A 62 8.57 -23.46 -1.20
CA THR A 62 8.61 -22.79 0.10
C THR A 62 8.77 -21.28 -0.06
N GLN A 63 9.71 -20.82 -0.89
CA GLN A 63 9.93 -19.39 -1.15
C GLN A 63 8.72 -18.74 -1.84
N THR A 64 7.97 -19.50 -2.65
CA THR A 64 6.72 -19.02 -3.26
C THR A 64 5.65 -18.78 -2.20
N ALA A 65 5.51 -19.69 -1.23
CA ALA A 65 4.58 -19.53 -0.11
C ALA A 65 5.00 -18.36 0.81
N GLU A 66 6.30 -18.23 1.08
CA GLU A 66 6.86 -17.09 1.83
C GLU A 66 6.58 -15.76 1.12
N LEU A 67 6.80 -15.69 -0.20
CA LEU A 67 6.50 -14.49 -0.98
C LEU A 67 5.01 -14.10 -0.90
N ALA A 68 4.10 -15.08 -0.90
CA ALA A 68 2.67 -14.81 -0.73
C ALA A 68 2.35 -14.22 0.66
N GLN A 69 2.97 -14.73 1.73
CA GLN A 69 2.83 -14.17 3.09
C GLN A 69 3.43 -12.76 3.20
N LEU A 70 4.60 -12.54 2.60
CA LEU A 70 5.23 -11.21 2.52
C LEU A 70 4.36 -10.23 1.74
N ARG A 71 3.74 -10.68 0.63
CA ARG A 71 2.79 -9.88 -0.14
C ARG A 71 1.60 -9.45 0.71
N SER A 72 1.00 -10.38 1.46
CA SER A 72 -0.12 -10.07 2.37
C SER A 72 0.30 -9.07 3.45
N THR A 73 1.50 -9.21 4.01
CA THR A 73 2.03 -8.28 5.03
C THR A 73 2.21 -6.87 4.44
N LEU A 74 2.75 -6.79 3.22
CA LEU A 74 2.93 -5.52 2.51
C LEU A 74 1.59 -4.86 2.16
N ASN A 75 0.58 -5.65 1.77
CA ASN A 75 -0.78 -5.18 1.55
C ASN A 75 -1.40 -4.58 2.80
N GLN A 76 -1.24 -5.23 3.95
CA GLN A 76 -1.74 -4.71 5.24
C GLN A 76 -1.05 -3.39 5.62
N ALA A 77 0.25 -3.27 5.39
CA ALA A 77 0.97 -2.03 5.63
C ALA A 77 0.51 -0.88 4.72
N LEU A 78 0.26 -1.16 3.43
CA LEU A 78 -0.33 -0.19 2.50
C LEU A 78 -1.75 0.20 2.90
N ALA A 79 -2.56 -0.76 3.33
CA ALA A 79 -3.92 -0.54 3.81
C ALA A 79 -3.94 0.36 5.05
N ALA A 80 -2.97 0.22 5.96
CA ALA A 80 -2.84 1.06 7.14
C ALA A 80 -2.56 2.53 6.75
N VAL A 81 -1.66 2.76 5.78
CA VAL A 81 -1.41 4.10 5.23
C VAL A 81 -2.67 4.68 4.59
N ALA A 82 -3.32 3.91 3.71
CA ALA A 82 -4.55 4.33 3.04
C ALA A 82 -5.65 4.68 4.05
N SER A 83 -5.81 3.87 5.10
CA SER A 83 -6.82 4.08 6.14
C SER A 83 -6.53 5.34 6.95
N MET A 84 -5.28 5.57 7.34
CA MET A 84 -4.86 6.81 8.00
C MET A 84 -5.18 8.03 7.13
N ALA A 85 -4.78 7.99 5.86
CA ALA A 85 -4.99 9.11 4.95
C ALA A 85 -6.48 9.37 4.67
N ASN A 86 -7.27 8.32 4.44
CA ASN A 86 -8.72 8.42 4.31
C ASN A 86 -9.41 9.00 5.56
N ALA A 87 -8.87 8.74 6.75
CA ALA A 87 -9.40 9.28 8.00
C ALA A 87 -9.03 10.75 8.22
N GLN A 88 -7.84 11.16 7.80
CA GLN A 88 -7.35 12.54 7.97
C GLN A 88 -7.85 13.50 6.88
N TYR A 89 -8.02 12.99 5.66
CA TYR A 89 -8.31 13.78 4.46
C TYR A 89 -9.47 13.17 3.66
N SER A 90 -10.59 12.88 4.33
CA SER A 90 -11.76 12.22 3.72
C SER A 90 -12.33 12.94 2.50
N ASP A 91 -12.17 14.26 2.44
CA ASP A 91 -12.77 15.13 1.42
C ASP A 91 -11.72 15.90 0.60
N ASP A 92 -10.42 15.65 0.83
CA ASP A 92 -9.32 16.29 0.11
C ASP A 92 -8.60 15.26 -0.79
N GLU A 93 -9.12 15.09 -2.01
CA GLU A 93 -8.58 14.16 -3.00
C GLU A 93 -7.10 14.46 -3.34
N ALA A 94 -6.70 15.74 -3.33
CA ALA A 94 -5.31 16.12 -3.60
C ALA A 94 -4.38 15.70 -2.45
N ALA A 95 -4.85 15.76 -1.20
CA ALA A 95 -4.13 15.21 -0.05
C ALA A 95 -4.06 13.67 -0.11
N LEU A 96 -5.14 12.99 -0.50
CA LEU A 96 -5.14 11.53 -0.68
C LEU A 96 -4.16 11.09 -1.77
N LEU A 97 -4.21 11.70 -2.96
CA LEU A 97 -3.30 11.40 -4.07
C LEU A 97 -1.83 11.71 -3.74
N SER A 98 -1.59 12.68 -2.86
CA SER A 98 -0.23 13.00 -2.40
C SER A 98 0.40 11.91 -1.52
N THR A 99 -0.32 10.84 -1.19
CA THR A 99 0.27 9.62 -0.60
C THR A 99 0.93 8.71 -1.64
N GLY A 100 0.74 8.96 -2.94
CA GLY A 100 1.20 8.09 -4.03
C GLY A 100 0.40 6.78 -4.18
N LEU A 101 -0.67 6.61 -3.39
CA LEU A 101 -1.58 5.46 -3.49
C LEU A 101 -2.71 5.72 -4.48
N ALA A 102 -3.25 4.63 -5.04
CA ALA A 102 -4.37 4.69 -5.96
C ALA A 102 -5.68 4.93 -5.21
N LEU A 103 -6.48 5.88 -5.72
CA LEU A 103 -7.87 6.03 -5.34
C LEU A 103 -8.66 4.83 -5.85
N SER A 104 -9.58 4.32 -5.04
CA SER A 104 -10.64 3.47 -5.55
C SER A 104 -11.48 4.31 -6.52
N GLN A 105 -11.61 3.83 -7.75
CA GLN A 105 -12.87 4.09 -8.44
C GLN A 105 -13.90 3.37 -7.59
N GLU A 106 -14.71 4.12 -6.88
CA GLU A 106 -15.88 3.58 -6.22
C GLU A 106 -16.77 3.03 -7.34
N LEU A 107 -16.53 1.78 -7.74
CA LEU A 107 -17.60 0.98 -8.30
C LEU A 107 -18.61 0.92 -7.17
N GLU A 108 -19.63 1.76 -7.27
CA GLU A 108 -20.95 1.48 -6.72
C GLU A 108 -21.40 0.10 -7.22
N HIS A 109 -20.79 -0.97 -6.73
CA HIS A 109 -21.53 -2.18 -6.42
C HIS A 109 -22.05 -1.95 -5.01
N GLN A 110 -23.08 -1.09 -4.97
CA GLN A 110 -24.21 -1.38 -4.11
C GLN A 110 -24.59 -2.83 -4.42
N ALA A 111 -24.17 -3.74 -3.53
CA ALA A 111 -24.92 -4.96 -3.33
C ALA A 111 -26.27 -4.52 -2.75
N ALA A 112 -27.22 -4.26 -3.64
CA ALA A 112 -28.65 -4.17 -3.37
C ALA A 112 -29.40 -4.61 -4.62
#